data_AF-A0A7L5DG25-F1
#
_entry.id   AF-A0A7L5DG25-F1
#
_cell.length_a   1.000
_cell.length_b   1.000
_cell.length_c   1.000
_cell.angle_alpha   90.00
_cell.angle_beta   90.00
_cell.angle_gamma   90.00
#
_symmetry.space_group_name_H-M   'P 1'
#
loop_
_entity.id
_entity.type
_entity.pdbx_description
1 polymer ?
#
loop_
_entity_poly.entity_id
_entity_poly.type
_entity_poly.pdbx_seq_one_letter_code
_entity_poly.pdbx_strand_id
1 'polypeptide(L)'
;MNYYNIRNDKDPKVSGIMQGVSQSKVPERHNFEDEEIFNFFYGKDRYLRLGDIPSEQVILKNIELNPKSKLNDFLDVALLSGYIVSGKVQNILSTLHLPPYKLYDVSLYHQGQFIPSVYKWFYFNRFNGRDIIDFEKSQFDLTLVEHIHKVKIKITSYEEYERVSQQYGRLGVIKIVFNKNLNPDLNIWGTKIISTNDFISEKAIQIFQEHKVTGYKIFKQTYPVYEYQY
;
A
#
# COMPACT_ATOMS: atom_id res chain seq x y z
N MET A 1 -14.40 14.30 -7.52
CA MET A 1 -14.56 13.02 -6.80
C MET A 1 -13.66 13.04 -5.58
N ASN A 2 -14.12 12.56 -4.42
CA ASN A 2 -13.28 12.51 -3.22
C ASN A 2 -12.59 11.16 -3.10
N TYR A 3 -11.35 11.19 -2.60
CA TYR A 3 -10.58 10.02 -2.26
C TYR A 3 -10.28 9.99 -0.76
N TYR A 4 -10.24 8.80 -0.21
CA TYR A 4 -9.91 8.52 1.19
C TYR A 4 -8.68 7.64 1.26
N ASN A 5 -8.03 7.61 2.42
CA ASN A 5 -6.93 6.66 2.62
C ASN A 5 -7.51 5.30 3.01
N ILE A 6 -7.02 4.24 2.39
CA ILE A 6 -7.26 2.85 2.77
C ILE A 6 -5.98 2.23 3.31
N ARG A 7 -6.13 1.40 4.34
CA ARG A 7 -5.10 0.49 4.85
C ARG A 7 -5.77 -0.70 5.53
N ASN A 8 -5.00 -1.73 5.85
CA ASN A 8 -5.47 -2.78 6.73
C ASN A 8 -5.89 -2.20 8.09
N ASP A 9 -6.98 -2.73 8.64
CA ASP A 9 -7.40 -2.36 9.99
C ASP A 9 -6.52 -3.08 11.00
N LYS A 10 -5.81 -2.32 11.83
CA LYS A 10 -4.94 -2.85 12.88
C LYS A 10 -5.61 -2.93 14.24
N ASP A 11 -6.86 -2.50 14.38
CA ASP A 11 -7.61 -2.64 15.63
C ASP A 11 -7.62 -4.13 16.05
N PRO A 12 -7.15 -4.49 17.27
CA PRO A 12 -7.13 -5.87 17.72
C PRO A 12 -8.49 -6.58 17.66
N LYS A 13 -9.59 -5.83 17.77
CA LYS A 13 -10.95 -6.38 17.64
C LYS A 13 -11.28 -6.81 16.21
N VAL A 14 -10.64 -6.21 15.21
CA VAL A 14 -10.83 -6.52 13.78
C VAL A 14 -9.76 -7.47 13.29
N SER A 15 -8.49 -7.19 13.57
CA SER A 15 -7.34 -7.95 13.06
C SER A 15 -6.97 -9.16 13.90
N GLY A 16 -7.29 -9.13 15.20
CA GLY A 16 -6.77 -10.10 16.18
C GLY A 16 -5.30 -9.88 16.58
N ILE A 17 -4.66 -8.81 16.10
CA ILE A 17 -3.29 -8.45 16.46
C ILE A 17 -3.30 -7.84 17.87
N MET A 18 -2.86 -8.61 18.86
CA MET A 18 -2.73 -8.12 20.26
C MET A 18 -1.33 -7.56 20.54
N GLN A 19 -0.32 -8.08 19.85
CA GLN A 19 1.10 -7.70 19.95
C GLN A 19 1.74 -7.86 18.57
N GLY A 20 2.65 -6.96 18.20
CA GLY A 20 3.30 -6.94 16.88
C GLY A 20 2.67 -5.96 15.89
N VAL A 21 3.14 -6.01 14.64
CA VAL A 21 2.83 -5.00 13.60
C VAL A 21 1.93 -5.51 12.46
N SER A 22 1.61 -6.82 12.43
CA SER A 22 0.98 -7.52 11.30
C SER A 22 0.17 -8.74 11.75
N GLN A 23 -0.80 -9.20 10.94
CA GLN A 23 -1.55 -10.44 11.16
C GLN A 23 -0.74 -11.68 10.80
N SER A 24 0.34 -11.54 10.02
CA SER A 24 1.30 -12.61 9.72
C SER A 24 2.64 -12.40 10.42
N LYS A 25 3.43 -13.48 10.49
CA LYS A 25 4.88 -13.38 10.63
C LYS A 25 5.48 -12.67 9.42
N VAL A 26 6.64 -12.03 9.61
CA VAL A 26 7.38 -11.41 8.51
C VAL A 26 7.84 -12.53 7.56
N PRO A 27 7.51 -12.45 6.26
CA PRO A 27 8.03 -13.41 5.30
C PRO A 27 9.56 -13.37 5.27
N GLU A 28 10.17 -14.54 5.39
CA GLU A 28 11.62 -14.74 5.29
C GLU A 28 11.99 -15.21 3.88
N ARG A 29 13.29 -15.28 3.56
CA ARG A 29 13.78 -15.67 2.24
C ARG A 29 13.17 -16.97 1.71
N HIS A 30 12.98 -17.98 2.57
CA HIS A 30 12.45 -19.28 2.21
C HIS A 30 10.96 -19.26 1.83
N ASN A 31 10.26 -18.14 2.09
CA ASN A 31 8.88 -17.92 1.67
C ASN A 31 8.76 -17.46 0.19
N PHE A 32 9.89 -17.17 -0.46
CA PHE A 32 9.94 -16.72 -1.85
C PHE A 32 10.59 -17.81 -2.72
N GLU A 33 10.03 -18.07 -3.89
CA GLU A 33 10.60 -19.03 -4.84
C GLU A 33 11.97 -18.59 -5.33
N ASP A 34 12.12 -17.30 -5.65
CA ASP A 34 13.34 -16.74 -6.23
C ASP A 34 13.99 -15.68 -5.33
N GLU A 35 15.31 -15.58 -5.40
CA GLU A 35 16.10 -14.55 -4.74
C GLU A 35 15.85 -13.17 -5.35
N GLU A 36 15.65 -13.08 -6.66
CA GLU A 36 15.29 -11.85 -7.36
C GLU A 36 13.95 -11.31 -6.83
N ILE A 37 12.95 -12.17 -6.66
CA ILE A 37 11.66 -11.80 -6.07
C ILE A 37 11.84 -11.36 -4.61
N PHE A 38 12.61 -12.09 -3.82
CA PHE A 38 12.90 -11.66 -2.44
C PHE A 38 13.60 -10.29 -2.43
N ASN A 39 14.61 -10.08 -3.27
CA ASN A 39 15.37 -8.84 -3.38
C ASN A 39 14.53 -7.69 -3.94
N PHE A 40 13.54 -7.98 -4.79
CA PHE A 40 12.56 -7.01 -5.26
C PHE A 40 11.83 -6.37 -4.08
N PHE A 41 11.38 -7.17 -3.11
CA PHE A 41 10.62 -6.69 -1.96
C PHE A 41 11.48 -6.30 -0.75
N TYR A 42 12.63 -6.94 -0.52
CA TYR A 42 13.43 -6.77 0.70
C TYR A 42 14.86 -6.29 0.47
N GLY A 43 15.33 -6.25 -0.79
CA GLY A 43 16.67 -5.79 -1.14
C GLY A 43 16.91 -4.30 -0.90
N LYS A 44 18.17 -3.87 -1.01
CA LYS A 44 18.58 -2.48 -0.73
C LYS A 44 17.83 -1.44 -1.57
N ASP A 45 17.55 -1.78 -2.83
CA ASP A 45 16.87 -0.89 -3.79
C ASP A 45 15.35 -1.04 -3.80
N ARG A 46 14.77 -1.76 -2.84
CA ARG A 46 13.33 -2.04 -2.79
C ARG A 46 12.48 -0.78 -2.91
N TYR A 47 12.91 0.33 -2.30
CA TYR A 47 12.17 1.59 -2.31
C TYR A 47 12.04 2.22 -3.71
N LEU A 48 13.01 1.98 -4.59
CA LEU A 48 12.97 2.43 -5.98
C LEU A 48 11.96 1.61 -6.79
N ARG A 49 11.77 0.35 -6.40
CA ARG A 49 10.88 -0.62 -7.07
C ARG A 49 9.50 -0.72 -6.44
N LEU A 50 9.25 -0.06 -5.29
CA LEU A 50 7.95 -0.07 -4.65
C LEU A 50 6.90 0.48 -5.61
N GLY A 51 5.92 -0.35 -5.95
CA GLY A 51 4.86 0.01 -6.87
C GLY A 51 5.15 -0.33 -8.32
N ASP A 52 6.29 -0.90 -8.69
CA ASP A 52 6.41 -1.57 -9.99
C ASP A 52 5.85 -2.98 -9.89
N ILE A 53 5.12 -3.43 -10.90
CA ILE A 53 4.62 -4.80 -10.92
C ILE A 53 5.77 -5.71 -11.38
N PRO A 54 6.17 -6.73 -10.59
CA PRO A 54 7.11 -7.73 -11.06
C PRO A 54 6.65 -8.35 -12.39
N SER A 55 7.55 -8.40 -13.37
CA SER A 55 7.31 -9.03 -14.68
C SER A 55 6.97 -10.50 -14.52
N GLU A 56 7.67 -11.17 -13.62
CA GLU A 56 7.54 -12.61 -13.33
C GLU A 56 6.29 -12.95 -12.50
N GLN A 57 5.92 -14.24 -12.53
CA GLN A 57 4.92 -14.78 -11.62
C GLN A 57 5.54 -14.87 -10.23
N VAL A 58 4.91 -14.22 -9.25
CA VAL A 58 5.32 -14.31 -7.85
C VAL A 58 4.43 -15.30 -7.13
N ILE A 59 5.03 -16.21 -6.36
CA ILE A 59 4.33 -17.11 -5.46
C ILE A 59 4.88 -16.90 -4.04
N LEU A 60 4.01 -16.46 -3.13
CA LEU A 60 4.32 -16.32 -1.71
C LEU A 60 3.99 -17.62 -0.98
N LYS A 61 5.01 -18.34 -0.52
CA LYS A 61 4.85 -19.65 0.11
C LYS A 61 4.92 -19.56 1.64
N ASN A 62 4.24 -20.47 2.32
CA ASN A 62 4.33 -20.72 3.76
C ASN A 62 4.14 -19.47 4.64
N ILE A 63 3.21 -18.59 4.30
CA ILE A 63 2.93 -17.40 5.10
C ILE A 63 2.11 -17.82 6.32
N GLU A 64 2.76 -17.83 7.49
CA GLU A 64 2.11 -18.19 8.77
C GLU A 64 1.43 -16.95 9.38
N LEU A 65 0.13 -17.08 9.59
CA LEU A 65 -0.69 -16.14 10.33
C LEU A 65 -0.49 -16.31 11.84
N ASN A 66 -0.52 -15.19 12.56
CA ASN A 66 -0.42 -15.19 14.01
C ASN A 66 -1.59 -15.97 14.63
N PRO A 67 -1.40 -16.75 15.72
CA PRO A 67 -2.46 -17.62 16.24
C PRO A 67 -3.78 -16.91 16.59
N LYS A 68 -3.72 -15.62 16.96
CA LYS A 68 -4.90 -14.80 17.28
C LYS A 68 -5.47 -14.00 16.11
N SER A 69 -4.84 -14.04 14.93
CA SER A 69 -5.30 -13.28 13.77
C SER A 69 -6.68 -13.74 13.31
N LYS A 70 -7.52 -12.79 12.88
CA LYS A 70 -8.80 -13.08 12.23
C LYS A 70 -8.64 -13.19 10.71
N LEU A 71 -9.31 -14.16 10.10
CA LEU A 71 -9.35 -14.33 8.65
C LEU A 71 -10.31 -13.31 8.02
N ASN A 72 -9.80 -12.10 7.79
CA ASN A 72 -10.53 -11.00 7.19
C ASN A 72 -10.39 -11.01 5.66
N ASP A 73 -11.27 -10.28 4.98
CA ASP A 73 -11.20 -10.10 3.53
C ASP A 73 -9.94 -9.34 3.06
N PHE A 74 -9.43 -8.43 3.89
CA PHE A 74 -8.12 -7.80 3.79
C PHE A 74 -7.23 -8.28 4.94
N LEU A 75 -6.14 -8.98 4.62
CA LEU A 75 -5.15 -9.46 5.61
C LEU A 75 -3.93 -8.55 5.63
N ASP A 76 -3.55 -8.08 6.82
CA ASP A 76 -2.29 -7.36 7.04
C ASP A 76 -1.16 -8.39 7.12
N VAL A 77 -0.41 -8.51 6.03
CA VAL A 77 0.84 -9.28 5.99
C VAL A 77 1.96 -8.27 5.93
N ALA A 78 3.06 -8.52 6.64
CA ALA A 78 4.22 -7.63 6.75
C ALA A 78 5.03 -7.53 5.44
N LEU A 79 4.32 -7.27 4.34
CA LEU A 79 4.80 -6.93 3.01
C LEU A 79 4.82 -5.41 2.91
N LEU A 80 5.80 -4.88 2.17
CA LEU A 80 5.95 -3.43 2.03
C LEU A 80 4.91 -2.79 1.10
N SER A 81 4.19 -3.59 0.31
CA SER A 81 3.14 -3.09 -0.57
C SER A 81 2.13 -4.16 -0.98
N GLY A 82 0.98 -3.68 -1.45
CA GLY A 82 -0.16 -4.51 -1.81
C GLY A 82 -0.92 -5.04 -0.59
N TYR A 83 -1.93 -5.85 -0.86
CA TYR A 83 -2.83 -6.40 0.14
C TYR A 83 -3.05 -7.88 -0.12
N ILE A 84 -3.04 -8.72 0.92
CA ILE A 84 -3.58 -10.07 0.76
C ILE A 84 -5.10 -9.99 0.89
N VAL A 85 -5.80 -10.46 -0.15
CA VAL A 85 -7.24 -10.27 -0.32
C VAL A 85 -7.96 -11.58 -0.57
N SER A 86 -9.16 -11.72 0.01
CA SER A 86 -10.02 -12.90 -0.20
C SER A 86 -10.58 -12.96 -1.62
N GLY A 87 -11.11 -14.13 -2.03
CA GLY A 87 -11.76 -14.30 -3.32
C GLY A 87 -12.94 -13.35 -3.55
N LYS A 88 -13.64 -12.98 -2.46
CA LYS A 88 -14.71 -11.97 -2.51
C LYS A 88 -14.17 -10.63 -2.98
N VAL A 89 -13.06 -10.16 -2.39
CA VAL A 89 -12.45 -8.88 -2.76
C VAL A 89 -11.86 -8.95 -4.16
N GLN A 90 -11.28 -10.08 -4.57
CA GLN A 90 -10.79 -10.26 -5.95
C GLN A 90 -11.90 -10.05 -6.98
N ASN A 91 -13.09 -10.61 -6.74
CA ASN A 91 -14.25 -10.42 -7.62
C ASN A 91 -14.73 -8.97 -7.64
N ILE A 92 -14.61 -8.24 -6.52
CA ILE A 92 -14.92 -6.81 -6.50
C ILE A 92 -13.89 -6.04 -7.31
N LEU A 93 -12.59 -6.30 -7.09
CA LEU A 93 -11.49 -5.60 -7.76
C LEU A 93 -11.57 -5.72 -9.29
N SER A 94 -12.05 -6.83 -9.84
CA SER A 94 -12.22 -7.02 -11.29
C SER A 94 -13.30 -6.11 -11.91
N THR A 95 -14.20 -5.56 -11.10
CA THR A 95 -15.24 -4.61 -11.54
C THR A 95 -14.84 -3.14 -11.39
N LEU A 96 -13.71 -2.88 -10.72
CA LEU A 96 -13.23 -1.54 -10.42
C LEU A 96 -12.24 -1.06 -11.48
N HIS A 97 -12.22 0.25 -11.69
CA HIS A 97 -11.20 0.90 -12.50
C HIS A 97 -9.94 1.08 -11.66
N LEU A 98 -8.93 0.24 -11.89
CA LEU A 98 -7.69 0.21 -11.14
C LEU A 98 -6.50 0.57 -12.06
N PRO A 99 -5.37 1.05 -11.51
CA PRO A 99 -4.09 0.98 -12.21
C PRO A 99 -3.80 -0.47 -12.62
N PRO A 100 -2.85 -0.71 -13.53
CA PRO A 100 -2.37 -2.05 -13.80
C PRO A 100 -2.09 -2.80 -12.50
N TYR A 101 -2.51 -4.06 -12.41
CA TYR A 101 -2.37 -4.85 -11.20
C TYR A 101 -2.20 -6.34 -11.52
N LYS A 102 -1.72 -7.08 -10.53
CA LYS A 102 -1.65 -8.54 -10.54
C LYS A 102 -2.21 -9.11 -9.23
N LEU A 103 -2.74 -10.32 -9.33
CA LEU A 103 -3.17 -11.14 -8.20
C LEU A 103 -2.25 -12.35 -8.12
N TYR A 104 -1.29 -12.29 -7.21
CA TYR A 104 -0.29 -13.34 -7.03
C TYR A 104 -0.76 -14.44 -6.10
N ASP A 105 -0.27 -15.65 -6.32
CA ASP A 105 -0.60 -16.80 -5.48
C ASP A 105 0.04 -16.65 -4.10
N VAL A 106 -0.74 -16.98 -3.07
CA VAL A 106 -0.23 -17.10 -1.71
C VAL A 106 -0.71 -18.40 -1.07
N SER A 107 0.19 -19.11 -0.39
CA SER A 107 -0.18 -20.18 0.53
C SER A 107 -0.14 -19.64 1.96
N LEU A 108 -1.31 -19.58 2.59
CA LEU A 108 -1.47 -19.13 3.96
C LEU A 108 -1.62 -20.33 4.90
N TYR A 109 -1.04 -20.23 6.08
CA TYR A 109 -1.19 -21.18 7.17
C TYR A 109 -1.66 -20.45 8.42
N HIS A 110 -2.55 -21.06 9.18
CA HIS A 110 -3.01 -20.51 10.46
C HIS A 110 -3.09 -21.62 11.49
N GLN A 111 -2.35 -21.47 12.58
CA GLN A 111 -2.25 -22.49 13.63
C GLN A 111 -1.81 -23.85 13.06
N GLY A 112 -0.87 -23.83 12.10
CA GLY A 112 -0.36 -25.03 11.43
C GLY A 112 -1.31 -25.66 10.41
N GLN A 113 -2.48 -25.09 10.17
CA GLN A 113 -3.41 -25.57 9.14
C GLN A 113 -3.32 -24.73 7.87
N PHE A 114 -3.21 -25.39 6.72
CA PHE A 114 -3.27 -24.72 5.43
C PHE A 114 -4.67 -24.12 5.22
N ILE A 115 -4.71 -22.84 4.87
CA ILE A 115 -5.93 -22.16 4.46
C ILE A 115 -6.07 -22.35 2.95
N PRO A 116 -7.14 -23.01 2.46
CA PRO A 116 -7.35 -23.20 1.03
C PRO A 116 -7.27 -21.89 0.24
N SER A 117 -6.84 -22.00 -1.02
CA SER A 117 -6.31 -20.98 -1.94
C SER A 117 -7.27 -19.86 -2.40
N VAL A 118 -8.19 -19.42 -1.54
CA VAL A 118 -9.07 -18.28 -1.80
C VAL A 118 -8.38 -16.93 -1.67
N TYR A 119 -7.21 -16.85 -1.05
CA TYR A 119 -6.47 -15.60 -0.91
C TYR A 119 -5.46 -15.40 -2.02
N LYS A 120 -5.33 -14.16 -2.48
CA LYS A 120 -4.30 -13.72 -3.42
C LYS A 120 -3.64 -12.46 -2.88
N TRP A 121 -2.40 -12.23 -3.28
CA TRP A 121 -1.76 -10.95 -3.04
C TRP A 121 -2.08 -9.99 -4.19
N PHE A 122 -2.93 -9.02 -3.88
CA PHE A 122 -3.25 -7.89 -4.75
C PHE A 122 -2.12 -6.87 -4.71
N TYR A 123 -1.44 -6.74 -5.84
CA TYR A 123 -0.37 -5.79 -6.06
C TYR A 123 -0.70 -4.93 -7.28
N PHE A 124 -0.60 -3.61 -7.16
CA PHE A 124 -0.92 -2.69 -8.26
C PHE A 124 0.20 -1.68 -8.46
N ASN A 125 0.27 -1.18 -9.69
CA ASN A 125 1.24 -0.18 -10.07
C ASN A 125 0.97 1.13 -9.33
N ARG A 126 2.00 1.71 -8.72
CA ARG A 126 1.92 3.03 -8.06
C ARG A 126 2.54 4.09 -8.94
N PHE A 127 1.88 5.24 -9.00
CA PHE A 127 2.40 6.38 -9.74
C PHE A 127 3.68 6.91 -9.08
N ASN A 128 4.71 7.17 -9.88
CA ASN A 128 5.95 7.78 -9.37
C ASN A 128 5.70 9.19 -8.78
N GLY A 129 4.64 9.87 -9.22
CA GLY A 129 4.28 11.20 -8.79
C GLY A 129 4.73 12.33 -9.72
N ARG A 130 5.66 12.06 -10.65
CA ARG A 130 6.21 13.07 -11.59
C ARG A 130 5.11 13.79 -12.35
N ASP A 131 4.18 13.03 -12.91
CA ASP A 131 3.19 13.59 -13.83
C ASP A 131 1.89 14.00 -13.13
N ILE A 132 1.65 13.50 -11.92
CA ILE A 132 0.36 13.65 -11.23
C ILE A 132 0.40 14.58 -10.01
N ILE A 133 1.59 14.92 -9.50
CA ILE A 133 1.75 15.82 -8.35
C ILE A 133 2.11 17.22 -8.82
N ASP A 134 1.42 18.22 -8.26
CA ASP A 134 1.81 19.62 -8.29
C ASP A 134 2.77 19.87 -7.11
N PHE A 135 4.07 19.75 -7.37
CA PHE A 135 5.11 19.87 -6.34
C PHE A 135 5.15 21.27 -5.73
N GLU A 136 4.98 22.32 -6.53
CA GLU A 136 5.00 23.71 -6.05
C GLU A 136 3.92 24.00 -5.00
N LYS A 137 2.76 23.36 -5.10
CA LYS A 137 1.66 23.49 -4.14
C LYS A 137 1.66 22.43 -3.04
N SER A 138 2.53 21.43 -3.15
CA SER A 138 2.75 20.39 -2.14
C SER A 138 3.68 20.89 -1.03
N GLN A 139 3.65 20.24 0.13
CA GLN A 139 4.47 20.58 1.29
C GLN A 139 5.09 19.32 1.88
N PHE A 140 6.41 19.36 2.08
CA PHE A 140 7.21 18.27 2.59
C PHE A 140 8.00 18.72 3.83
N ASP A 141 8.46 17.76 4.62
CA ASP A 141 9.36 18.00 5.73
C ASP A 141 10.39 16.89 5.90
N LEU A 142 11.37 17.14 6.77
CA LEU A 142 12.42 16.19 7.13
C LEU A 142 12.07 15.39 8.40
N THR A 143 10.80 15.24 8.77
CA THR A 143 10.41 14.59 10.03
C THR A 143 10.76 13.11 10.12
N LEU A 144 10.91 12.46 8.97
CA LEU A 144 11.28 11.05 8.87
C LEU A 144 12.81 10.85 8.79
N VAL A 145 13.58 11.93 8.86
CA VAL A 145 15.04 11.90 8.93
C VAL A 145 15.45 11.90 10.39
N GLU A 146 16.17 10.87 10.82
CA GLU A 146 16.64 10.75 12.20
C GLU A 146 17.41 12.02 12.61
N HIS A 147 17.13 12.51 13.82
CA HIS A 147 17.78 13.68 14.43
C HIS A 147 17.44 15.06 13.83
N ILE A 148 16.57 15.16 12.82
CA ILE A 148 16.08 16.44 12.28
C ILE A 148 14.69 16.75 12.86
N HIS A 149 14.60 17.82 13.67
CA HIS A 149 13.32 18.37 14.11
C HIS A 149 12.54 18.89 12.89
N LYS A 150 11.20 18.84 12.90
CA LYS A 150 10.29 19.12 11.76
C LYS A 150 10.64 20.35 10.88
N VAL A 151 11.64 20.24 10.01
CA VAL A 151 12.01 21.31 9.07
C VAL A 151 11.15 21.13 7.83
N LYS A 152 10.24 22.07 7.60
CA LYS A 152 9.53 22.17 6.32
C LYS A 152 10.53 22.51 5.23
N ILE A 153 10.44 21.81 4.12
CA ILE A 153 11.26 22.04 2.94
C ILE A 153 10.37 22.38 1.75
N LYS A 154 10.86 23.29 0.91
CA LYS A 154 10.22 23.60 -0.37
C LYS A 154 10.77 22.64 -1.41
N ILE A 155 9.89 21.99 -2.14
CA ILE A 155 10.21 21.13 -3.28
C ILE A 155 9.33 21.62 -4.42
N THR A 156 9.94 21.89 -5.57
CA THR A 156 9.26 22.52 -6.72
C THR A 156 9.13 21.59 -7.91
N SER A 157 9.90 20.50 -7.94
CA SER A 157 9.82 19.48 -8.99
C SER A 157 10.03 18.07 -8.45
N TYR A 158 9.72 17.08 -9.30
CA TYR A 158 9.99 15.68 -9.02
C TYR A 158 11.50 15.38 -8.92
N GLU A 159 12.31 15.98 -9.79
CA GLU A 159 13.77 15.81 -9.78
C GLU A 159 14.39 16.37 -8.49
N GLU A 160 13.84 17.48 -7.98
CA GLU A 160 14.23 18.01 -6.68
C GLU A 160 13.80 17.07 -5.55
N TYR A 161 12.58 16.52 -5.59
CA TYR A 161 12.12 15.52 -4.64
C TYR A 161 13.06 14.31 -4.59
N GLU A 162 13.43 13.75 -5.74
CA GLU A 162 14.33 12.60 -5.82
C GLU A 162 15.71 12.92 -5.25
N ARG A 163 16.29 14.05 -5.65
CA ARG A 163 17.61 14.48 -5.17
C ARG A 163 17.63 14.66 -3.65
N VAL A 164 16.63 15.34 -3.09
CA VAL A 164 16.51 15.57 -1.64
C VAL A 164 16.25 14.27 -0.89
N SER A 165 15.41 13.39 -1.45
CA SER A 165 15.14 12.06 -0.87
C SER A 165 16.38 11.15 -0.87
N GLN A 166 17.23 11.24 -1.89
CA GLN A 166 18.50 10.51 -1.92
C GLN A 166 19.50 11.05 -0.89
N GLN A 167 19.52 12.37 -0.67
CA GLN A 167 20.44 13.02 0.26
C GLN A 167 20.06 12.76 1.72
N TYR A 168 18.78 12.89 2.07
CA TYR A 168 18.32 12.87 3.46
C TYR A 168 17.53 11.61 3.82
N GLY A 169 17.23 10.75 2.84
CA GLY A 169 16.33 9.62 3.03
C GLY A 169 14.86 10.03 2.86
N ARG A 170 13.96 9.32 3.55
CA ARG A 170 12.52 9.48 3.36
C ARG A 170 12.07 10.87 3.80
N LEU A 171 11.31 11.56 2.94
CA LEU A 171 10.70 12.84 3.26
C LEU A 171 9.29 12.62 3.84
N GLY A 172 8.97 13.37 4.89
CA GLY A 172 7.60 13.47 5.37
C GLY A 172 6.78 14.30 4.39
N VAL A 173 5.52 13.91 4.18
CA VAL A 173 4.56 14.69 3.40
C VAL A 173 3.59 15.32 4.38
N ILE A 174 3.46 16.64 4.31
CA ILE A 174 2.48 17.43 5.07
C ILE A 174 1.23 17.64 4.23
N LYS A 175 1.42 17.97 2.95
CA LYS A 175 0.36 18.20 1.98
C LYS A 175 0.88 17.75 0.63
N ILE A 176 0.03 17.14 -0.16
CA ILE A 176 0.34 16.83 -1.55
C ILE A 176 -0.85 17.28 -2.40
N VAL A 177 -0.56 17.85 -3.54
CA VAL A 177 -1.59 18.36 -4.44
C VAL A 177 -1.48 17.57 -5.72
N PHE A 178 -2.57 16.95 -6.13
CA PHE A 178 -2.63 16.26 -7.41
C PHE A 178 -3.13 17.21 -8.48
N ASN A 179 -2.47 17.17 -9.63
CA ASN A 179 -2.84 17.96 -10.80
C ASN A 179 -3.88 17.20 -11.66
N LYS A 180 -4.33 17.84 -12.74
CA LYS A 180 -5.35 17.32 -13.66
C LYS A 180 -4.96 16.05 -14.44
N ASN A 181 -3.70 15.64 -14.43
CA ASN A 181 -3.25 14.43 -15.13
C ASN A 181 -3.61 13.16 -14.35
N LEU A 182 -3.98 13.26 -13.07
CA LEU A 182 -4.51 12.13 -12.33
C LEU A 182 -5.87 11.73 -12.93
N ASN A 183 -5.99 10.48 -13.38
CA ASN A 183 -7.26 9.95 -13.85
C ASN A 183 -8.28 9.95 -12.69
N PRO A 184 -9.36 10.75 -12.78
CA PRO A 184 -10.32 10.89 -11.69
C PRO A 184 -11.21 9.66 -11.51
N ASP A 185 -11.24 8.71 -12.45
CA ASP A 185 -12.12 7.53 -12.39
C ASP A 185 -11.51 6.34 -11.63
N LEU A 186 -10.26 6.46 -11.17
CA LEU A 186 -9.59 5.40 -10.43
C LEU A 186 -10.33 5.08 -9.13
N ASN A 187 -10.42 3.80 -8.81
CA ASN A 187 -11.16 3.34 -7.64
C ASN A 187 -10.26 3.02 -6.45
N ILE A 188 -9.08 2.44 -6.70
CA ILE A 188 -8.01 2.21 -5.71
C ILE A 188 -6.67 2.47 -6.39
N TRP A 189 -5.80 3.26 -5.79
CA TRP A 189 -4.48 3.60 -6.34
C TRP A 189 -3.54 4.13 -5.26
N GLY A 190 -2.29 4.43 -5.61
CA GLY A 190 -1.30 4.95 -4.68
C GLY A 190 -0.12 5.58 -5.40
N THR A 191 0.78 6.22 -4.65
CA THR A 191 2.01 6.79 -5.20
C THR A 191 3.25 6.12 -4.61
N LYS A 192 4.39 6.24 -5.28
CA LYS A 192 5.71 5.81 -4.79
C LYS A 192 6.30 6.79 -3.76
N ILE A 193 5.64 7.93 -3.51
CA ILE A 193 6.05 8.87 -2.46
C ILE A 193 5.82 8.17 -1.11
N ILE A 194 6.94 7.82 -0.45
CA ILE A 194 7.03 6.82 0.63
C ILE A 194 6.17 7.14 1.86
N SER A 195 5.71 8.38 2.01
CA SER A 195 4.86 8.85 3.11
C SER A 195 3.38 9.01 2.73
N THR A 196 2.96 8.51 1.56
CA THR A 196 1.55 8.48 1.14
C THR A 196 0.95 7.10 1.37
N ASN A 197 -0.32 7.05 1.79
CA ASN A 197 -1.07 5.79 1.83
C ASN A 197 -1.71 5.53 0.45
N ASP A 198 -2.39 4.39 0.33
CA ASP A 198 -3.25 4.13 -0.81
C ASP A 198 -4.57 4.89 -0.69
N PHE A 199 -5.10 5.26 -1.84
CA PHE A 199 -6.34 5.98 -2.00
C PHE A 199 -7.45 5.04 -2.44
N ILE A 200 -8.66 5.32 -1.99
CA ILE A 200 -9.88 4.65 -2.41
C ILE A 200 -10.99 5.66 -2.67
N SER A 201 -11.73 5.47 -3.75
CA SER A 201 -12.88 6.29 -4.14
C SER A 201 -14.13 6.02 -3.28
N GLU A 202 -15.05 6.97 -3.21
CA GLU A 202 -16.38 6.78 -2.59
C GLU A 202 -17.13 5.56 -3.17
N LYS A 203 -17.10 5.40 -4.49
CA LYS A 203 -17.73 4.27 -5.19
C LYS A 203 -17.20 2.92 -4.69
N ALA A 204 -15.88 2.77 -4.59
CA ALA A 204 -15.29 1.53 -4.11
C ALA A 204 -15.60 1.27 -2.63
N ILE A 205 -15.65 2.32 -1.80
CA ILE A 205 -16.09 2.20 -0.40
C ILE A 205 -17.52 1.68 -0.32
N GLN A 206 -18.45 2.23 -1.11
CA GLN A 206 -19.85 1.78 -1.14
C GLN A 206 -19.95 0.30 -1.52
N ILE A 207 -19.25 -0.11 -2.57
CA ILE A 207 -19.23 -1.53 -3.00
C ILE A 207 -18.67 -2.43 -1.88
N PHE A 208 -17.60 -2.02 -1.21
CA PHE A 208 -17.03 -2.77 -0.09
C PHE A 208 -18.01 -2.87 1.09
N GLN A 209 -18.77 -1.82 1.37
CA GLN A 209 -19.80 -1.81 2.43
C GLN A 209 -20.98 -2.71 2.07
N GLU A 210 -21.50 -2.64 0.85
CA GLU A 210 -22.59 -3.47 0.34
C GLU A 210 -22.25 -4.97 0.43
N HIS A 211 -21.00 -5.32 0.10
CA HIS A 211 -20.50 -6.70 0.16
C HIS A 211 -19.97 -7.12 1.54
N LYS A 212 -20.09 -6.23 2.55
CA LYS A 212 -19.64 -6.47 3.93
C LYS A 212 -18.19 -6.96 3.99
N VAL A 213 -17.32 -6.29 3.23
CA VAL A 213 -15.87 -6.56 3.22
C VAL A 213 -15.29 -6.22 4.60
N THR A 214 -14.33 -7.02 5.08
CA THR A 214 -13.70 -6.90 6.41
C THR A 214 -12.18 -6.67 6.33
N GLY A 215 -11.55 -6.21 7.43
CA GLY A 215 -10.09 -6.10 7.55
C GLY A 215 -9.43 -4.87 6.95
N TYR A 216 -10.21 -3.91 6.46
CA TYR A 216 -9.72 -2.61 5.99
C TYR A 216 -10.27 -1.48 6.85
N LYS A 217 -9.58 -0.34 6.84
CA LYS A 217 -10.02 0.87 7.52
C LYS A 217 -9.87 2.07 6.61
N ILE A 218 -10.90 2.91 6.62
CA ILE A 218 -10.95 4.15 5.86
C ILE A 218 -10.66 5.32 6.78
N PHE A 219 -9.79 6.20 6.33
CA PHE A 219 -9.46 7.43 7.04
C PHE A 219 -9.94 8.62 6.22
N LYS A 220 -10.84 9.40 6.81
CA LYS A 220 -10.99 10.79 6.41
C LYS A 220 -9.65 11.47 6.70
N GLN A 221 -9.17 12.24 5.72
CA GLN A 221 -7.86 12.90 5.74
C GLN A 221 -7.55 13.44 7.13
N THR A 222 -6.42 12.99 7.69
CA THR A 222 -5.93 13.49 8.97
C THR A 222 -4.59 14.19 8.75
N TYR A 223 -3.63 13.57 8.04
CA TYR A 223 -2.44 14.15 7.40
C TYR A 223 -1.77 13.03 6.56
N PRO A 224 -1.12 13.31 5.41
CA PRO A 224 -1.10 14.60 4.73
C PRO A 224 -2.46 15.00 4.13
N VAL A 225 -2.60 16.30 3.86
CA VAL A 225 -3.77 16.85 3.15
C VAL A 225 -3.57 16.61 1.65
N TYR A 226 -4.58 16.03 0.99
CA TYR A 226 -4.57 15.81 -0.46
C TYR A 226 -5.57 16.76 -1.13
N GLU A 227 -5.10 17.63 -2.02
CA GLU A 227 -5.96 18.51 -2.82
C GLU A 227 -5.93 18.11 -4.29
N TYR A 228 -7.09 18.18 -4.94
CA TYR A 228 -7.24 17.84 -6.36
C TYR A 228 -7.54 19.10 -7.15
N GLN A 229 -6.78 19.35 -8.20
CA GLN A 229 -7.08 20.41 -9.17
C GLN A 229 -7.87 19.82 -10.33
N TYR A 230 -9.09 20.33 -10.51
CA TYR A 230 -9.94 20.06 -11.65
C TYR A 230 -9.60 21.02 -12.80
#